data_AF-L1J8G3-F1
#
_entry.id   AF-L1J8G3-F1
#
_cell.length_a   1.000
_cell.length_b   1.000
_cell.length_c   1.000
_cell.angle_alpha   90.00
_cell.angle_beta   90.00
_cell.angle_gamma   90.00
#
_symmetry.space_group_name_H-M   'P 1'
#
loop_
_entity.id
_entity.type
_entity.pdbx_description
1 polymer ?
#
loop_
_entity_poly.entity_id
_entity_poly.type
_entity_poly.pdbx_seq_one_letter_code
_entity_poly.pdbx_strand_id
1 'polypeptide(L)'
;MLEHEDVIAVHKVFEVKSSVCGRAANATSKKETLGECMGCAEVVPRDGKAIVCMQSHAICQSCSGTYINNILENPEYNLPPKCPICSLELNVKVSPHVAPSARPDLTHLQTIERCLNPSQLERFENLMLVYVFATTLTTEDEKLFRCPFCPYFEIRAMSDGAMFMRCQAVNCMKASCTTCKLEVPQLDANYQHRRQSARKLGEIEKHYACAQMSVQKHKVERALEMGLNVPCPSCGISGMKDDNCTHMRCLNCNEFWCYFCGKREQDLNKSSTSHGIWAHNVGWPNRLGERCPMYLSQLHETHDWPTDEDACLAMYHRIRTASFLKQVMDELGSEACEQLDEQFSIFKASGFSFQEIQELSSNRLSSILTHGSKVE
;
A
#
# COMPACT_ATOMS: atom_id res chain seq x y z
N MET A 1 11.06 -35.23 -11.26
CA MET A 1 10.38 -34.69 -10.08
C MET A 1 11.45 -33.97 -9.30
N LEU A 2 11.57 -32.67 -9.50
CA LEU A 2 12.49 -31.80 -8.77
C LEU A 2 11.57 -30.80 -8.06
N GLU A 3 11.57 -30.88 -6.74
CA GLU A 3 10.81 -30.03 -5.83
C GLU A 3 11.38 -28.60 -5.95
N HIS A 4 10.57 -27.69 -6.45
CA HIS A 4 10.82 -26.25 -6.43
C HIS A 4 10.03 -25.68 -5.24
N GLU A 5 10.49 -25.97 -4.03
CA GLU A 5 10.12 -25.23 -2.83
C GLU A 5 11.21 -24.19 -2.62
N ASP A 6 11.00 -22.96 -3.12
CA ASP A 6 11.67 -21.74 -2.64
C ASP A 6 11.10 -20.54 -3.41
N VAL A 7 9.90 -20.11 -3.03
CA VAL A 7 9.44 -18.74 -3.25
C VAL A 7 9.07 -18.15 -1.90
N ILE A 8 10.10 -17.56 -1.31
CA ILE A 8 10.18 -16.55 -0.26
C ILE A 8 8.82 -15.94 0.14
N ALA A 9 8.33 -16.32 1.33
CA ALA A 9 7.39 -15.53 2.09
C ALA A 9 8.14 -14.33 2.73
N VAL A 10 8.10 -13.17 2.09
CA VAL A 10 8.52 -11.90 2.71
C VAL A 10 7.34 -11.31 3.48
N HIS A 11 7.00 -11.94 4.60
CA HIS A 11 6.23 -11.29 5.66
C HIS A 11 6.86 -11.65 7.01
N LYS A 12 8.11 -11.19 7.22
CA LYS A 12 8.53 -10.90 8.58
C LYS A 12 7.79 -9.64 8.99
N VAL A 13 6.72 -9.84 9.76
CA VAL A 13 6.13 -8.82 10.62
C VAL A 13 7.30 -8.15 11.36
N PHE A 14 7.53 -6.87 11.11
CA PHE A 14 8.34 -6.07 11.99
C PHE A 14 7.62 -6.08 13.34
N GLU A 15 8.20 -6.75 14.35
CA GLU A 15 7.86 -6.45 15.74
C GLU A 15 8.29 -5.01 16.00
N VAL A 16 7.39 -4.08 15.71
CA VAL A 16 7.52 -2.70 16.17
C VAL A 16 7.33 -2.76 17.68
N LYS A 17 8.41 -2.63 18.43
CA LYS A 17 8.30 -2.35 19.87
C LYS A 17 7.60 -1.01 19.97
N SER A 18 6.33 -1.01 20.41
CA SER A 18 5.59 0.21 20.68
C SER A 18 6.31 1.00 21.78
N SER A 19 7.07 2.01 21.37
CA SER A 19 7.59 2.99 22.32
C SER A 19 6.41 3.86 22.71
N VAL A 20 5.89 3.60 23.91
CA VAL A 20 4.88 4.44 24.55
C VAL A 20 5.40 5.88 24.53
N CYS A 21 4.73 6.75 23.78
CA CYS A 21 5.00 8.18 23.67
C CYS A 21 4.77 8.89 25.01
N GLY A 22 5.66 8.68 25.98
CA GLY A 22 5.65 9.33 27.28
C GLY A 22 6.02 10.81 27.17
N ARG A 23 5.04 11.71 27.29
CA ARG A 23 5.29 13.16 27.43
C ARG A 23 5.31 13.56 28.90
N ALA A 24 6.50 13.86 29.43
CA ALA A 24 6.76 14.97 30.35
C ALA A 24 8.27 15.10 30.66
N ALA A 25 9.04 15.76 29.78
CA ALA A 25 10.38 16.22 30.12
C ALA A 25 10.76 17.53 29.39
N ASN A 26 11.31 18.45 30.18
CA ASN A 26 11.99 19.74 29.91
C ASN A 26 11.87 20.38 28.51
N ALA A 27 11.27 21.57 28.48
CA ALA A 27 10.98 22.35 27.27
C ALA A 27 12.20 23.07 26.63
N THR A 28 13.40 23.03 27.23
CA THR A 28 14.54 23.86 26.81
C THR A 28 15.56 23.16 25.90
N SER A 29 15.56 21.83 25.74
CA SER A 29 16.43 21.10 24.78
C SER A 29 15.75 20.67 23.48
N LYS A 30 14.43 20.90 23.33
CA LYS A 30 13.63 20.40 22.19
C LYS A 30 13.99 20.97 20.81
N LYS A 31 14.91 21.93 20.71
CA LYS A 31 15.27 22.55 19.43
C LYS A 31 16.32 21.76 18.65
N GLU A 32 17.06 20.86 19.29
CA GLU A 32 18.22 20.20 18.66
C GLU A 32 17.90 18.81 18.09
N THR A 33 16.74 18.23 18.43
CA THR A 33 16.37 16.88 18.00
C THR A 33 15.09 16.86 17.18
N LEU A 34 14.97 15.83 16.34
CA LEU A 34 13.80 15.56 15.48
C LEU A 34 12.86 14.50 16.08
N GLY A 35 13.28 13.82 17.15
CA GLY A 35 12.59 12.68 17.75
C GLY A 35 13.47 11.44 17.78
N GLU A 36 12.87 10.27 17.92
CA GLU A 36 13.55 8.98 17.82
C GLU A 36 13.44 8.42 16.40
N CYS A 37 14.46 7.71 15.95
CA CYS A 37 14.49 7.06 14.65
C CYS A 37 13.51 5.89 14.64
N MET A 38 12.65 5.82 13.63
CA MET A 38 11.70 4.72 13.51
C MET A 38 12.33 3.33 13.27
N GLY A 39 13.60 3.28 12.84
CA GLY A 39 14.30 2.03 12.58
C GLY A 39 15.09 1.48 13.78
N CYS A 40 15.77 2.36 14.53
CA CYS A 40 16.67 1.97 15.63
C CYS A 40 16.32 2.58 16.99
N ALA A 41 15.28 3.41 17.09
CA ALA A 41 14.88 4.17 18.28
C ALA A 41 15.95 5.15 18.81
N GLU A 42 17.05 5.39 18.09
CA GLU A 42 18.06 6.38 18.47
C GLU A 42 17.55 7.81 18.26
N VAL A 43 17.91 8.72 19.15
CA VAL A 43 17.55 10.14 19.04
C VAL A 43 18.20 10.75 17.79
N VAL A 44 17.37 11.32 16.91
CA VAL A 44 17.79 11.88 15.63
C VAL A 44 18.13 13.37 15.80
N PRO A 45 19.38 13.78 15.51
CA PRO A 45 19.75 15.19 15.55
C PRO A 45 19.11 15.98 14.41
N ARG A 46 18.85 17.26 14.62
CA ARG A 46 18.37 18.20 13.59
C ARG A 46 19.53 18.74 12.74
N ASP A 47 20.33 17.84 12.16
CA ASP A 47 21.48 18.19 11.30
C ASP A 47 21.14 18.17 9.80
N GLY A 48 19.89 17.84 9.47
CA GLY A 48 19.40 17.77 8.10
C GLY A 48 19.75 16.48 7.36
N LYS A 49 20.43 15.49 7.97
CA LYS A 49 20.79 14.23 7.31
C LYS A 49 19.75 13.12 7.46
N ALA A 50 18.73 13.36 8.26
CA ALA A 50 17.62 12.44 8.44
C ALA A 50 16.56 12.59 7.34
N ILE A 51 15.88 11.49 7.01
CA ILE A 51 14.63 11.53 6.23
C ILE A 51 13.51 11.84 7.21
N VAL A 52 12.74 12.89 6.96
CA VAL A 52 11.68 13.36 7.86
C VAL A 52 10.38 13.55 7.07
N CYS A 53 9.29 12.96 7.54
CA CYS A 53 7.98 13.15 6.92
C CYS A 53 7.25 14.39 7.47
N MET A 54 6.10 14.75 6.88
CA MET A 54 5.29 15.89 7.34
C MET A 54 4.75 15.74 8.78
N GLN A 55 4.65 14.52 9.29
CA GLN A 55 4.26 14.23 10.68
C GLN A 55 5.46 14.18 11.64
N SER A 56 6.64 14.62 11.20
CA SER A 56 7.87 14.62 12.01
C SER A 56 8.37 13.22 12.40
N HIS A 57 7.93 12.15 11.74
CA HIS A 57 8.60 10.86 11.83
C HIS A 57 9.97 10.95 11.14
N ALA A 58 11.01 10.48 11.82
CA ALA A 58 12.39 10.58 11.35
C ALA A 58 13.03 9.21 11.14
N ILE A 59 13.84 9.10 10.09
CA ILE A 59 14.79 8.00 9.85
C ILE A 59 16.18 8.58 9.96
N CYS A 60 16.98 8.09 10.92
CA CYS A 60 18.37 8.52 11.07
C CYS A 60 19.20 8.12 9.84
N GLN A 61 20.39 8.73 9.71
CA GLN A 61 21.27 8.51 8.56
C GLN A 61 21.71 7.04 8.39
N SER A 62 21.88 6.29 9.49
CA SER A 62 22.26 4.88 9.40
C SER A 62 21.11 3.99 8.92
N CYS A 63 19.88 4.23 9.39
CA CYS A 63 18.70 3.49 8.96
C CYS A 63 18.20 3.90 7.56
N SER A 64 18.52 5.12 7.10
CA SER A 64 18.04 5.61 5.79
C SER A 64 18.62 4.82 4.62
N GLY A 65 19.85 4.30 4.74
CA GLY A 65 20.44 3.43 3.72
C GLY A 65 19.62 2.16 3.46
N THR A 66 19.20 1.46 4.51
CA THR A 66 18.34 0.27 4.41
C THR A 66 16.98 0.62 3.80
N TYR A 67 16.37 1.71 4.26
CA TYR A 67 15.09 2.20 3.74
C TYR A 67 15.16 2.54 2.25
N ILE A 68 16.19 3.28 1.83
CA ILE A 68 16.47 3.63 0.43
C ILE A 68 16.71 2.38 -0.41
N ASN A 69 17.53 1.44 0.06
CA ASN A 69 17.82 0.24 -0.70
C ASN A 69 16.54 -0.57 -0.95
N ASN A 70 15.64 -0.66 0.03
CA ASN A 70 14.33 -1.30 -0.16
C ASN A 70 13.48 -0.59 -1.23
N ILE A 71 13.46 0.75 -1.25
CA ILE A 71 12.78 1.52 -2.33
C ILE A 71 13.37 1.17 -3.70
N LEU A 72 14.70 1.15 -3.81
CA LEU A 72 15.39 0.91 -5.08
C LEU A 72 15.29 -0.54 -5.55
N GLU A 73 15.21 -1.50 -4.63
CA GLU A 73 15.06 -2.94 -4.90
C GLU A 73 13.63 -3.31 -5.30
N ASN A 74 12.62 -2.70 -4.67
CA ASN A 74 11.20 -3.01 -4.90
C ASN A 74 10.38 -1.76 -5.29
N PRO A 75 10.74 -1.07 -6.38
CA PRO A 75 10.18 0.23 -6.73
C PRO A 75 8.68 0.22 -7.04
N GLU A 76 8.13 -0.90 -7.50
CA GLU A 76 6.71 -1.06 -7.81
C GLU A 76 5.79 -0.95 -6.58
N TYR A 77 6.29 -1.26 -5.38
CA TYR A 77 5.53 -1.15 -4.13
C TYR A 77 5.92 0.09 -3.33
N ASN A 78 7.17 0.52 -3.48
CA ASN A 78 7.77 1.56 -2.65
C ASN A 78 7.86 2.93 -3.35
N LEU A 79 7.32 3.07 -4.57
CA LEU A 79 7.20 4.36 -5.24
C LEU A 79 5.73 4.81 -5.32
N PRO A 80 5.47 6.09 -5.00
CA PRO A 80 6.45 7.06 -4.52
C PRO A 80 6.89 6.69 -3.09
N PRO A 81 8.09 7.09 -2.62
CA PRO A 81 8.55 6.73 -1.28
C PRO A 81 7.55 7.18 -0.22
N LYS A 82 7.24 6.31 0.75
CA LYS A 82 6.26 6.61 1.81
C LYS A 82 6.88 6.44 3.19
N CYS A 83 6.51 7.31 4.13
CA CYS A 83 6.92 7.19 5.52
C CYS A 83 6.52 5.79 6.07
N PRO A 84 7.46 5.01 6.61
CA PRO A 84 7.14 3.66 7.11
C PRO A 84 6.13 3.61 8.28
N ILE A 85 5.89 4.72 8.99
CA ILE A 85 4.88 4.80 10.06
C ILE A 85 3.56 5.29 9.47
N CYS A 86 3.50 6.52 8.96
CA CYS A 86 2.23 7.13 8.58
C CYS A 86 1.87 6.99 7.10
N SER A 87 2.68 6.28 6.30
CA SER A 87 2.48 6.03 4.87
C SER A 87 2.36 7.27 3.97
N LEU A 88 2.65 8.46 4.50
CA LEU A 88 2.67 9.70 3.71
C LEU A 88 3.82 9.68 2.74
N GLU A 89 3.55 10.11 1.50
CA GLU A 89 4.57 10.29 0.49
C GLU A 89 5.67 11.26 0.97
N LEU A 90 6.90 10.81 0.86
CA LEU A 90 8.12 11.57 1.13
C LEU A 90 8.56 12.19 -0.20
N ASN A 91 8.83 13.49 -0.20
CA ASN A 91 9.07 14.34 -1.39
C ASN A 91 7.81 14.85 -2.12
N VAL A 92 6.69 15.06 -1.41
CA VAL A 92 5.60 15.88 -1.98
C VAL A 92 6.16 17.28 -2.21
N LYS A 93 6.33 17.68 -3.47
CA LYS A 93 6.59 19.08 -3.82
C LYS A 93 5.44 19.90 -3.23
N VAL A 94 5.72 20.69 -2.21
CA VAL A 94 4.74 21.64 -1.69
C VAL A 94 4.37 22.53 -2.87
N SER A 95 3.08 22.54 -3.22
CA SER A 95 2.55 23.24 -4.37
C SER A 95 3.12 24.68 -4.42
N PRO A 96 3.59 25.17 -5.58
CA PRO A 96 4.23 26.47 -5.72
C PRO A 96 3.35 27.66 -5.33
N HIS A 97 2.07 27.43 -5.02
CA HIS A 97 1.15 28.45 -4.53
C HIS A 97 1.35 28.89 -3.08
N VAL A 98 2.23 28.23 -2.31
CA VAL A 98 2.66 28.76 -1.01
C VAL A 98 3.84 29.70 -1.25
N ALA A 99 3.60 31.01 -1.14
CA ALA A 99 4.60 32.05 -1.36
C ALA A 99 5.92 31.74 -0.59
N PRO A 100 7.08 31.70 -1.28
CA PRO A 100 8.39 31.40 -0.67
C PRO A 100 8.75 32.31 0.51
N SER A 101 8.13 33.49 0.59
CA SER A 101 8.35 34.49 1.64
C SER A 101 7.79 34.11 3.01
N ALA A 102 6.95 33.07 3.13
CA ALA A 102 6.31 32.74 4.42
C ALA A 102 7.10 31.72 5.27
N ARG A 103 8.01 30.91 4.70
CA ARG A 103 8.85 29.96 5.45
C ARG A 103 10.17 29.66 4.70
N PRO A 104 11.28 30.37 5.02
CA PRO A 104 12.60 30.11 4.41
C PRO A 104 13.26 28.77 4.80
N ASP A 105 12.60 27.96 5.65
CA ASP A 105 13.15 26.71 6.22
C ASP A 105 12.60 25.43 5.54
N LEU A 106 12.01 25.54 4.35
CA LEU A 106 11.43 24.40 3.62
C LEU A 106 12.38 23.74 2.60
N THR A 107 13.69 24.02 2.67
CA THR A 107 14.75 23.22 2.01
C THR A 107 14.77 21.76 2.47
N HIS A 108 13.97 21.41 3.48
CA HIS A 108 13.74 20.05 3.95
C HIS A 108 12.97 19.13 2.99
N LEU A 109 12.43 19.61 1.86
CA LEU A 109 11.58 18.79 0.98
C LEU A 109 12.33 17.81 0.06
N GLN A 110 13.66 17.89 -0.01
CA GLN A 110 14.52 16.90 -0.68
C GLN A 110 15.15 15.94 0.36
N THR A 111 14.34 15.39 1.27
CA THR A 111 14.84 14.53 2.35
C THR A 111 15.50 13.25 1.83
N ILE A 112 14.93 12.62 0.81
CA ILE A 112 15.49 11.36 0.30
C ILE A 112 16.73 11.63 -0.55
N GLU A 113 16.68 12.58 -1.46
CA GLU A 113 17.78 12.88 -2.40
C GLU A 113 19.09 13.20 -1.67
N ARG A 114 19.01 13.87 -0.51
CA ARG A 114 20.18 14.18 0.33
C ARG A 114 20.82 12.96 0.99
N CYS A 115 20.10 11.84 1.08
CA CYS A 115 20.59 10.58 1.64
C CYS A 115 21.08 9.61 0.55
N LEU A 116 20.94 9.95 -0.73
CA LEU A 116 21.39 9.12 -1.85
C LEU A 116 22.83 9.47 -2.22
N ASN A 117 23.65 8.45 -2.51
CA ASN A 117 24.90 8.68 -3.24
C ASN A 117 24.60 8.94 -4.74
N PRO A 118 25.57 9.41 -5.55
CA PRO A 118 25.32 9.78 -6.94
C PRO A 118 24.68 8.69 -7.82
N SER A 119 25.09 7.43 -7.66
CA SER A 119 24.52 6.32 -8.46
C SER A 119 23.11 5.91 -7.97
N GLN A 120 22.87 6.00 -6.66
CA GLN A 120 21.52 5.84 -6.11
C GLN A 120 20.58 6.96 -6.54
N LEU A 121 21.06 8.21 -6.60
CA LEU A 121 20.30 9.37 -7.04
C LEU A 121 19.86 9.22 -8.50
N GLU A 122 20.79 8.89 -9.40
CA GLU A 122 20.46 8.64 -10.81
C GLU A 122 19.42 7.52 -10.95
N ARG A 123 19.58 6.41 -10.21
CA ARG A 123 18.60 5.32 -10.21
C ARG A 123 17.23 5.78 -9.67
N PHE A 124 17.22 6.56 -8.59
CA PHE A 124 16.01 7.08 -7.97
C PHE A 124 15.26 8.05 -8.90
N GLU A 125 15.97 8.98 -9.55
CA GLU A 125 15.38 9.92 -10.51
C GLU A 125 14.75 9.21 -11.69
N ASN A 126 15.44 8.21 -12.26
CA ASN A 126 14.89 7.37 -13.32
C ASN A 126 13.60 6.67 -12.87
N LEU A 127 13.60 6.11 -11.66
CA LEU A 127 12.45 5.44 -11.07
C LEU A 127 11.27 6.39 -10.80
N MET A 128 11.54 7.60 -10.30
CA MET A 128 10.52 8.64 -10.09
C MET A 128 9.95 9.13 -11.42
N LEU A 129 10.77 9.25 -12.46
CA LEU A 129 10.30 9.58 -13.80
C LEU A 129 9.33 8.52 -14.31
N VAL A 130 9.66 7.23 -14.15
CA VAL A 130 8.75 6.11 -14.48
C VAL A 130 7.43 6.24 -13.74
N TYR A 131 7.48 6.53 -12.43
CA TYR A 131 6.30 6.71 -11.60
C TYR A 131 5.42 7.88 -12.10
N VAL A 132 6.02 9.02 -12.42
CA VAL A 132 5.31 10.18 -12.99
C VAL A 132 4.65 9.81 -14.31
N PHE A 133 5.36 9.11 -15.21
CA PHE A 133 4.77 8.62 -16.45
C PHE A 133 3.55 7.73 -16.18
N ALA A 134 3.68 6.77 -15.26
CA ALA A 134 2.62 5.82 -14.92
C ALA A 134 1.36 6.47 -14.33
N THR A 135 1.52 7.58 -13.61
CA THR A 135 0.45 8.18 -12.80
C THR A 135 -0.13 9.44 -13.40
N THR A 136 0.61 10.13 -14.26
CA THR A 136 0.19 11.45 -14.78
C THR A 136 0.16 11.54 -16.31
N LEU A 137 0.89 10.67 -17.02
CA LEU A 137 1.05 10.80 -18.48
C LEU A 137 0.42 9.67 -19.28
N THR A 138 0.09 8.52 -18.67
CA THR A 138 -0.69 7.48 -19.34
C THR A 138 -2.15 7.91 -19.48
N THR A 139 -2.69 7.83 -20.69
CA THR A 139 -4.12 7.93 -20.95
C THR A 139 -4.87 6.66 -20.51
N GLU A 140 -6.21 6.67 -20.50
CA GLU A 140 -7.03 5.49 -20.15
C GLU A 140 -6.74 4.27 -21.05
N ASP A 141 -6.28 4.52 -22.29
CA ASP A 141 -5.94 3.50 -23.28
C ASP A 141 -4.45 3.12 -23.27
N GLU A 142 -3.65 3.67 -22.36
CA GLU A 142 -2.22 3.39 -22.25
C GLU A 142 -1.87 2.71 -20.94
N LYS A 143 -0.88 1.84 -20.99
CA LYS A 143 -0.36 1.18 -19.80
C LYS A 143 1.15 1.19 -19.80
N LEU A 144 1.70 1.54 -18.64
CA LEU A 144 3.12 1.37 -18.38
C LEU A 144 3.43 -0.10 -18.12
N PHE A 145 4.32 -0.66 -18.90
CA PHE A 145 4.91 -1.97 -18.68
C PHE A 145 6.34 -1.79 -18.15
N ARG A 146 6.72 -2.59 -17.16
CA ARG A 146 8.07 -2.59 -16.56
C ARG A 146 8.67 -3.97 -16.67
N CYS A 147 9.93 -4.04 -17.11
CA CYS A 147 10.69 -5.27 -17.10
C CYS A 147 10.97 -5.66 -15.63
N PRO A 148 10.62 -6.89 -15.20
CA PRO A 148 10.90 -7.33 -13.83
C PRO A 148 12.38 -7.66 -13.58
N PHE A 149 13.23 -7.61 -14.63
CA PHE A 149 14.63 -8.03 -14.55
C PHE A 149 15.64 -6.88 -14.70
N CYS A 150 15.19 -5.69 -15.12
CA CYS A 150 16.06 -4.52 -15.27
C CYS A 150 15.24 -3.22 -15.25
N PRO A 151 15.86 -2.02 -15.17
CA PRO A 151 15.15 -0.74 -15.11
C PRO A 151 14.35 -0.34 -16.38
N TYR A 152 14.28 -1.21 -17.39
CA TYR A 152 13.58 -0.90 -18.64
C TYR A 152 12.07 -0.84 -18.43
N PHE A 153 11.43 0.14 -19.06
CA PHE A 153 9.99 0.29 -19.12
C PHE A 153 9.59 0.82 -20.50
N GLU A 154 8.33 0.61 -20.85
CA GLU A 154 7.73 1.17 -22.06
C GLU A 154 6.25 1.42 -21.81
N ILE A 155 5.69 2.39 -22.50
CA ILE A 155 4.24 2.63 -22.53
C ILE A 155 3.71 1.96 -23.79
N ARG A 156 2.62 1.19 -23.66
CA ARG A 156 1.93 0.58 -24.81
C ARG A 156 0.44 0.90 -24.74
N ALA A 157 -0.20 0.90 -25.90
CA ALA A 157 -1.65 0.96 -25.95
C ALA A 157 -2.23 -0.35 -25.40
N MET A 158 -3.32 -0.26 -24.65
CA MET A 158 -4.06 -1.42 -24.14
C MET A 158 -4.60 -2.28 -25.29
N SER A 159 -4.88 -1.67 -26.45
CA SER A 159 -5.25 -2.35 -27.69
C SER A 159 -4.19 -3.31 -28.22
N ASP A 160 -2.92 -3.15 -27.83
CA ASP A 160 -1.83 -3.99 -28.32
C ASP A 160 -1.87 -5.41 -27.73
N GLY A 161 -2.73 -5.66 -26.73
CA GLY A 161 -3.04 -7.03 -26.25
C GLY A 161 -1.82 -7.80 -25.75
N ALA A 162 -0.75 -7.12 -25.36
CA ALA A 162 0.54 -7.75 -25.10
C ALA A 162 0.53 -8.51 -23.77
N MET A 163 0.21 -9.80 -23.84
CA MET A 163 0.38 -10.77 -22.75
C MET A 163 1.82 -10.84 -22.25
N PHE A 164 2.76 -10.61 -23.17
CA PHE A 164 4.19 -10.66 -22.92
C PHE A 164 4.83 -9.30 -23.19
N MET A 165 5.69 -8.92 -22.26
CA MET A 165 6.60 -7.80 -22.44
C MET A 165 7.97 -8.36 -22.84
N ARG A 166 8.49 -7.93 -23.99
CA ARG A 166 9.89 -8.19 -24.36
C ARG A 166 10.71 -6.93 -24.06
N CYS A 167 11.63 -7.05 -23.12
CA CYS A 167 12.54 -5.98 -22.76
C CYS A 167 13.42 -5.59 -23.97
N GLN A 168 13.50 -4.29 -24.29
CA GLN A 168 14.35 -3.78 -25.37
C GLN A 168 15.72 -3.29 -24.89
N ALA A 169 16.02 -3.41 -23.59
CA ALA A 169 17.36 -3.13 -23.09
C ALA A 169 18.34 -4.17 -23.64
N VAL A 170 19.41 -3.70 -24.29
CA VAL A 170 20.44 -4.49 -24.99
C VAL A 170 20.99 -5.63 -24.14
N ASN A 171 21.16 -5.41 -22.84
CA ASN A 171 21.74 -6.38 -21.91
C ASN A 171 20.72 -7.33 -21.26
N CYS A 172 19.43 -7.09 -21.44
CA CYS A 172 18.38 -7.90 -20.82
C CYS A 172 17.70 -8.77 -21.88
N MET A 173 17.03 -8.17 -22.85
CA MET A 173 16.31 -8.85 -23.95
C MET A 173 15.33 -9.96 -23.54
N LYS A 174 15.05 -10.13 -22.23
CA LYS A 174 14.15 -11.15 -21.67
C LYS A 174 12.69 -10.84 -22.00
N ALA A 175 11.89 -11.89 -22.09
CA ALA A 175 10.44 -11.78 -22.14
C ALA A 175 9.84 -12.06 -20.75
N SER A 176 8.78 -11.38 -20.38
CA SER A 176 8.07 -11.60 -19.11
C SER A 176 6.57 -11.57 -19.31
N CYS A 177 5.85 -12.34 -18.49
CA CYS A 177 4.39 -12.28 -18.43
C CYS A 177 3.95 -10.99 -17.75
N THR A 178 3.06 -10.23 -18.37
CA THR A 178 2.62 -8.95 -17.83
C THR A 178 1.76 -9.08 -16.56
N THR A 179 1.24 -10.28 -16.28
CA THR A 179 0.37 -10.59 -15.13
C THR A 179 1.13 -11.20 -13.94
N CYS A 180 1.90 -12.27 -14.13
CA CYS A 180 2.67 -12.90 -13.05
C CYS A 180 4.12 -12.41 -12.92
N LYS A 181 4.60 -11.60 -13.87
CA LYS A 181 5.96 -11.03 -13.91
C LYS A 181 7.10 -12.05 -13.97
N LEU A 182 6.80 -13.33 -14.21
CA LEU A 182 7.82 -14.37 -14.40
C LEU A 182 8.41 -14.35 -15.82
N GLU A 183 9.61 -14.91 -15.96
CA GLU A 183 10.34 -15.00 -17.24
C GLU A 183 9.61 -15.96 -18.18
N VAL A 184 9.43 -15.54 -19.43
CA VAL A 184 8.80 -16.34 -20.48
C VAL A 184 9.90 -16.90 -21.37
N PRO A 185 10.01 -18.24 -21.50
CA PRO A 185 11.05 -18.85 -22.33
C PRO A 185 10.98 -18.38 -23.78
N GLN A 186 12.13 -18.03 -24.35
CA GLN A 186 12.22 -17.72 -25.77
C GLN A 186 12.23 -19.01 -26.59
N LEU A 187 11.35 -19.09 -27.59
CA LEU A 187 11.39 -20.10 -28.63
C LEU A 187 12.56 -19.78 -29.56
N ASP A 188 13.44 -20.76 -29.77
CA ASP A 188 14.53 -20.64 -30.75
C ASP A 188 13.90 -20.57 -32.16
N ALA A 189 14.38 -19.66 -33.00
CA ALA A 189 13.99 -19.58 -34.40
C ALA A 189 14.31 -20.89 -35.15
N ASN A 190 15.35 -21.59 -34.70
CA ASN A 190 15.77 -22.88 -35.24
C ASN A 190 15.08 -24.01 -34.45
N TYR A 191 13.92 -24.47 -34.95
CA TYR A 191 13.12 -25.59 -34.44
C TYR A 191 13.83 -26.97 -34.44
N GLN A 192 15.16 -27.02 -34.37
CA GLN A 192 15.96 -28.24 -34.52
C GLN A 192 15.85 -29.18 -33.31
N HIS A 193 15.46 -28.68 -32.12
CA HIS A 193 15.31 -29.47 -30.90
C HIS A 193 13.85 -29.64 -30.46
N ARG A 194 13.08 -30.47 -31.20
CA ARG A 194 11.64 -30.72 -30.94
C ARG A 194 11.28 -30.94 -29.46
N ARG A 195 12.08 -31.72 -28.72
CA ARG A 195 11.82 -32.01 -27.28
C ARG A 195 11.97 -30.77 -26.39
N GLN A 196 12.98 -29.93 -26.63
CA GLN A 196 13.18 -28.70 -25.85
C GLN A 196 12.13 -27.65 -26.19
N SER A 197 11.76 -27.53 -27.46
CA SER A 197 10.66 -26.67 -27.90
C SER A 197 9.33 -27.08 -27.25
N ALA A 198 9.03 -28.38 -27.17
CA ALA A 198 7.81 -28.86 -26.51
C ALA A 198 7.74 -28.49 -25.02
N ARG A 199 8.85 -28.61 -24.28
CA ARG A 199 8.91 -28.19 -22.87
C ARG A 199 8.70 -26.68 -22.72
N LYS A 200 9.40 -25.86 -23.52
CA LYS A 200 9.25 -24.40 -23.50
C LYS A 200 7.83 -23.97 -23.85
N LEU A 201 7.20 -24.63 -24.83
CA LEU A 201 5.80 -24.40 -25.17
C LEU A 201 4.88 -24.68 -23.98
N GLY A 202 5.07 -25.80 -23.27
CA GLY A 202 4.30 -26.10 -22.06
C GLY A 202 4.51 -25.07 -20.93
N GLU A 203 5.69 -24.45 -20.83
CA GLU A 203 5.95 -23.35 -19.89
C GLU A 203 5.25 -22.05 -20.34
N ILE A 204 5.28 -21.73 -21.64
CA ILE A 204 4.54 -20.59 -22.22
C ILE A 204 3.03 -20.78 -22.04
N GLU A 205 2.53 -22.00 -22.18
CA GLU A 205 1.11 -22.33 -22.06
C GLU A 205 0.51 -21.93 -20.72
N LYS A 206 1.29 -22.10 -19.63
CA LYS A 206 0.89 -21.66 -18.28
C LYS A 206 0.64 -20.15 -18.20
N HIS A 207 1.29 -19.35 -19.05
CA HIS A 207 1.09 -17.91 -19.06
C HIS A 207 -0.13 -17.46 -19.87
N TYR A 208 -0.69 -18.29 -20.75
CA TYR A 208 -2.00 -18.00 -21.36
C TYR A 208 -3.09 -17.99 -20.30
N ALA A 209 -3.03 -18.92 -19.33
CA ALA A 209 -3.91 -18.92 -18.17
C ALA A 209 -3.75 -17.63 -17.35
N CYS A 210 -2.51 -17.12 -17.18
CA CYS A 210 -2.30 -15.85 -16.50
C CYS A 210 -3.03 -14.67 -17.17
N ALA A 211 -3.03 -14.59 -18.49
CA ALA A 211 -3.71 -13.51 -19.21
C ALA A 211 -5.23 -13.64 -19.13
N GLN A 212 -5.76 -14.86 -19.19
CA GLN A 212 -7.19 -15.10 -19.06
C GLN A 212 -7.73 -14.68 -17.69
N MET A 213 -6.88 -14.78 -16.65
CA MET A 213 -7.23 -14.45 -15.26
C MET A 213 -6.76 -13.06 -14.81
N SER A 214 -6.17 -12.24 -15.69
CA SER A 214 -5.51 -11.00 -15.26
C SER A 214 -6.48 -9.98 -14.65
N VAL A 215 -7.71 -9.92 -15.17
CA VAL A 215 -8.76 -9.01 -14.66
C VAL A 215 -9.21 -9.44 -13.28
N GLN A 216 -9.47 -10.74 -13.10
CA GLN A 216 -9.93 -11.34 -11.86
C GLN A 216 -8.85 -11.23 -10.77
N LYS A 217 -7.59 -11.49 -11.13
CA LYS A 217 -6.44 -11.27 -10.24
C LYS A 217 -6.37 -9.82 -9.78
N HIS A 218 -6.52 -8.87 -10.71
CA HIS A 218 -6.48 -7.45 -10.37
C HIS A 218 -7.59 -7.05 -9.39
N LYS A 219 -8.80 -7.59 -9.53
CA LYS A 219 -9.90 -7.36 -8.58
C LYS A 219 -9.56 -7.86 -7.17
N VAL A 220 -8.95 -9.04 -7.06
CA VAL A 220 -8.51 -9.57 -5.75
C VAL A 220 -7.41 -8.71 -5.15
N GLU A 221 -6.39 -8.34 -5.93
CA GLU A 221 -5.32 -7.44 -5.48
C GLU A 221 -5.86 -6.08 -5.02
N ARG A 222 -6.85 -5.54 -5.75
CA ARG A 222 -7.52 -4.30 -5.40
C ARG A 222 -8.31 -4.42 -4.09
N ALA A 223 -9.03 -5.53 -3.90
CA ALA A 223 -9.74 -5.80 -2.65
C ALA A 223 -8.79 -5.89 -1.44
N LEU A 224 -7.63 -6.54 -1.62
CA LEU A 224 -6.57 -6.58 -0.60
C LEU A 224 -6.09 -5.16 -0.26
N GLU A 225 -5.77 -4.35 -1.27
CA GLU A 225 -5.32 -2.97 -1.08
C GLU A 225 -6.37 -2.11 -0.35
N MET A 226 -7.64 -2.19 -0.74
CA MET A 226 -8.76 -1.45 -0.13
C MET A 226 -9.10 -1.92 1.29
N GLY A 227 -8.78 -3.16 1.64
CA GLY A 227 -8.92 -3.68 2.99
C GLY A 227 -7.85 -3.17 3.94
N LEU A 228 -6.62 -3.07 3.44
CA LEU A 228 -5.45 -2.58 4.20
C LEU A 228 -5.44 -1.06 4.36
N ASN A 229 -6.11 -0.32 3.48
CA ASN A 229 -6.10 1.13 3.48
C ASN A 229 -7.51 1.71 3.60
N VAL A 230 -7.63 2.87 4.26
CA VAL A 230 -8.87 3.64 4.25
C VAL A 230 -8.61 5.00 3.56
N PRO A 231 -9.07 5.18 2.31
CA PRO A 231 -8.79 6.40 1.55
C PRO A 231 -9.55 7.60 2.11
N CYS A 232 -8.93 8.78 2.02
CA CYS A 232 -9.62 10.04 2.26
C CYS A 232 -10.82 10.18 1.29
N PRO A 233 -12.05 10.42 1.78
CA PRO A 233 -13.25 10.48 0.94
C PRO A 233 -13.35 11.73 0.04
N SER A 234 -12.39 12.66 0.15
CA SER A 234 -12.33 13.84 -0.71
C SER A 234 -11.26 13.74 -1.79
N CYS A 235 -10.06 13.22 -1.49
CA CYS A 235 -8.94 13.23 -2.43
C CYS A 235 -8.35 11.84 -2.73
N GLY A 236 -8.92 10.76 -2.17
CA GLY A 236 -8.53 9.38 -2.45
C GLY A 236 -7.19 8.93 -1.85
N ILE A 237 -6.41 9.83 -1.24
CA ILE A 237 -5.13 9.44 -0.62
C ILE A 237 -5.39 8.47 0.53
N SER A 238 -4.78 7.30 0.38
CA SER A 238 -4.83 6.17 1.30
C SER A 238 -3.69 6.22 2.30
N GLY A 239 -4.00 5.87 3.55
CA GLY A 239 -3.02 5.64 4.59
C GLY A 239 -3.58 4.74 5.68
N MET A 240 -2.67 4.17 6.46
CA MET A 240 -3.01 3.45 7.69
C MET A 240 -2.99 4.44 8.86
N LYS A 241 -3.89 4.23 9.79
CA LYS A 241 -3.99 5.01 11.02
C LYS A 241 -2.88 4.62 12.02
N ASP A 242 -2.28 5.62 12.68
CA ASP A 242 -1.26 5.47 13.72
C ASP A 242 -1.76 5.76 15.14
N ASP A 243 -2.68 6.72 15.30
CA ASP A 243 -3.20 7.15 16.62
C ASP A 243 -4.51 6.45 17.04
N ASN A 244 -4.90 6.60 18.30
CA ASN A 244 -6.04 5.86 18.89
C ASN A 244 -7.42 6.34 18.37
N CYS A 245 -7.60 7.63 18.09
CA CYS A 245 -8.94 8.19 17.83
C CYS A 245 -9.36 8.06 16.36
N THR A 246 -10.53 7.48 16.06
CA THR A 246 -11.05 7.25 14.69
C THR A 246 -11.27 8.52 13.83
N HIS A 247 -10.98 9.71 14.34
CA HIS A 247 -11.03 10.97 13.58
C HIS A 247 -9.72 11.23 12.85
N MET A 248 -9.82 11.42 11.53
CA MET A 248 -8.68 11.69 10.66
C MET A 248 -8.79 13.08 10.07
N ARG A 249 -7.62 13.69 9.80
CA ARG A 249 -7.50 14.89 8.98
C ARG A 249 -6.55 14.58 7.83
N CYS A 250 -7.03 14.70 6.59
CA CYS A 250 -6.20 14.49 5.42
C CYS A 250 -5.15 15.60 5.31
N LEU A 251 -3.87 15.26 5.15
CA LEU A 251 -2.81 16.27 5.02
C LEU A 251 -2.73 16.93 3.65
N ASN A 252 -3.32 16.29 2.64
CA ASN A 252 -3.35 16.83 1.28
C ASN A 252 -4.48 17.85 1.09
N CYS A 253 -5.72 17.48 1.45
CA CYS A 253 -6.90 18.32 1.23
C CYS A 253 -7.48 18.95 2.51
N ASN A 254 -6.92 18.68 3.69
CA ASN A 254 -7.42 19.12 5.00
C ASN A 254 -8.82 18.61 5.40
N GLU A 255 -9.42 17.68 4.64
CA GLU A 255 -10.72 17.08 4.96
C GLU A 255 -10.68 16.33 6.30
N PHE A 256 -11.68 16.57 7.16
CA PHE A 256 -11.91 15.80 8.38
C PHE A 256 -12.88 14.65 8.09
N TRP A 257 -12.57 13.44 8.53
CA TRP A 257 -13.38 12.27 8.23
C TRP A 257 -13.20 11.18 9.28
N CYS A 258 -14.14 10.23 9.36
CA CYS A 258 -14.07 9.12 10.31
C CYS A 258 -13.40 7.91 9.67
N TYR A 259 -12.25 7.48 10.20
CA TYR A 259 -11.51 6.28 9.77
C TYR A 259 -12.37 5.03 9.80
N PHE A 260 -13.25 4.90 10.79
CA PHE A 260 -14.05 3.70 10.96
C PHE A 260 -15.01 3.47 9.79
N CYS A 261 -15.79 4.49 9.41
CA CYS A 261 -16.82 4.38 8.37
C CYS A 261 -16.45 5.06 7.03
N GLY A 262 -15.29 5.69 6.91
CA GLY A 262 -14.82 6.34 5.68
C GLY A 262 -15.58 7.61 5.26
N LYS A 263 -16.48 8.15 6.09
CA LYS A 263 -17.35 9.29 5.73
C LYS A 263 -16.72 10.64 6.11
N ARG A 264 -16.95 11.66 5.28
CA ARG A 264 -16.59 13.06 5.55
C ARG A 264 -17.31 13.58 6.76
N GLU A 265 -16.72 14.53 7.48
CA GLU A 265 -17.32 15.13 8.66
C GLU A 265 -18.74 15.67 8.40
N GLN A 266 -18.99 16.27 7.23
CA GLN A 266 -20.30 16.79 6.85
C GLN A 266 -21.36 15.70 6.59
N ASP A 267 -20.93 14.49 6.23
CA ASP A 267 -21.80 13.35 5.90
C ASP A 267 -22.04 12.44 7.12
N LEU A 268 -21.40 12.74 8.25
CA LEU A 268 -21.60 12.02 9.49
C LEU A 268 -22.95 12.39 10.11
N ASN A 269 -23.69 11.38 10.53
CA ASN A 269 -24.80 11.59 11.44
C ASN A 269 -24.20 12.03 12.80
N LYS A 270 -24.67 13.14 13.38
CA LYS A 270 -24.10 13.80 14.58
C LYS A 270 -25.17 14.03 15.64
N SER A 271 -24.82 14.01 16.93
CA SER A 271 -25.75 14.44 17.98
C SER A 271 -26.03 15.94 17.87
N SER A 272 -27.20 16.37 18.36
CA SER A 272 -27.55 17.80 18.46
C SER A 272 -26.82 18.52 19.60
N THR A 273 -26.22 17.77 20.52
CA THR A 273 -25.63 18.29 21.76
C THR A 273 -24.14 18.60 21.65
N SER A 274 -23.49 18.18 20.57
CA SER A 274 -22.07 18.36 20.34
C SER A 274 -21.82 18.86 18.92
N HIS A 275 -20.68 19.50 18.71
CA HIS A 275 -20.27 20.02 17.41
C HIS A 275 -19.04 19.28 16.90
N GLY A 276 -18.82 19.42 15.59
CA GLY A 276 -17.67 18.85 14.93
C GLY A 276 -17.78 17.33 14.71
N ILE A 277 -16.64 16.71 14.45
CA ILE A 277 -16.56 15.27 14.19
C ILE A 277 -16.89 14.42 15.43
N TRP A 278 -16.59 14.90 16.64
CA TRP A 278 -16.84 14.20 17.91
C TRP A 278 -18.32 13.92 18.19
N ALA A 279 -19.21 14.75 17.66
CA ALA A 279 -20.65 14.54 17.78
C ALA A 279 -21.12 13.23 17.12
N HIS A 280 -20.29 12.63 16.26
CA HIS A 280 -20.53 11.36 15.59
C HIS A 280 -20.35 10.13 16.51
N ASN A 281 -19.60 10.23 17.62
CA ASN A 281 -19.42 9.07 18.52
C ASN A 281 -20.39 9.06 19.70
N VAL A 282 -21.16 10.15 19.89
CA VAL A 282 -22.08 10.27 21.03
C VAL A 282 -23.18 9.23 20.93
N GLY A 283 -23.23 8.33 21.92
CA GLY A 283 -24.21 7.25 22.00
C GLY A 283 -23.96 6.10 21.01
N TRP A 284 -22.71 5.94 20.52
CA TRP A 284 -22.38 4.92 19.53
C TRP A 284 -22.78 3.48 19.89
N PRO A 285 -22.69 2.99 21.16
CA PRO A 285 -23.01 1.59 21.47
C PRO A 285 -24.46 1.22 21.15
N ASN A 286 -25.37 2.20 21.20
CA ASN A 286 -26.79 2.01 20.99
C ASN A 286 -27.25 2.33 19.56
N ARG A 287 -26.34 2.76 18.68
CA ARG A 287 -26.65 3.24 17.31
C ARG A 287 -25.63 2.75 16.29
N LEU A 288 -25.28 1.47 16.41
CA LEU A 288 -24.31 0.82 15.53
C LEU A 288 -24.77 0.94 14.06
N GLY A 289 -23.89 1.44 13.20
CA GLY A 289 -24.16 1.73 11.78
C GLY A 289 -24.51 3.19 11.48
N GLU A 290 -25.02 3.94 12.46
CA GLU A 290 -25.25 5.39 12.35
C GLU A 290 -24.17 6.22 13.06
N ARG A 291 -23.58 5.65 14.11
CA ARG A 291 -22.56 6.24 14.97
C ARG A 291 -21.38 5.28 15.04
N CYS A 292 -20.17 5.81 15.08
CA CYS A 292 -18.95 5.02 15.16
C CYS A 292 -18.27 5.18 16.51
N PRO A 293 -17.50 4.18 16.98
CA PRO A 293 -16.71 4.33 18.19
C PRO A 293 -15.66 5.43 18.02
N MET A 294 -15.32 6.11 19.12
CA MET A 294 -14.28 7.13 19.14
C MET A 294 -12.89 6.50 19.10
N TYR A 295 -12.73 5.35 19.74
CA TYR A 295 -11.53 4.51 19.72
C TYR A 295 -11.91 3.09 19.32
N LEU A 296 -11.10 2.42 18.50
CA LEU A 296 -11.38 1.03 18.10
C LEU A 296 -11.47 0.09 19.29
N SER A 297 -10.71 0.36 20.36
CA SER A 297 -10.78 -0.41 21.60
C SER A 297 -12.18 -0.43 22.19
N GLN A 298 -12.99 0.63 22.09
CA GLN A 298 -14.35 0.65 22.65
C GLN A 298 -15.28 -0.45 22.09
N LEU A 299 -14.94 -1.07 20.96
CA LEU A 299 -15.69 -2.21 20.43
C LEU A 299 -15.70 -3.40 21.39
N HIS A 300 -14.71 -3.57 22.27
CA HIS A 300 -14.68 -4.64 23.28
C HIS A 300 -15.86 -4.56 24.27
N GLU A 301 -16.49 -3.40 24.41
CA GLU A 301 -17.64 -3.18 25.28
C GLU A 301 -18.92 -3.85 24.73
N THR A 302 -18.97 -4.13 23.43
CA THR A 302 -20.20 -4.57 22.73
C THR A 302 -19.99 -5.77 21.80
N HIS A 303 -18.74 -6.10 21.48
CA HIS A 303 -18.35 -7.13 20.53
C HIS A 303 -17.17 -7.94 21.05
N ASP A 304 -17.00 -9.16 20.53
CA ASP A 304 -15.77 -9.92 20.73
C ASP A 304 -14.64 -9.23 19.97
N TRP A 305 -13.90 -8.39 20.70
CA TRP A 305 -12.91 -7.47 20.15
C TRP A 305 -11.73 -7.34 21.13
N PRO A 306 -10.49 -7.25 20.63
CA PRO A 306 -9.32 -7.04 21.47
C PRO A 306 -9.42 -5.78 22.33
N THR A 307 -8.68 -5.75 23.44
CA THR A 307 -8.51 -4.54 24.25
C THR A 307 -7.22 -3.80 23.92
N ASP A 308 -6.22 -4.53 23.39
CA ASP A 308 -4.96 -3.97 22.92
C ASP A 308 -5.16 -3.18 21.63
N GLU A 309 -4.58 -1.99 21.53
CA GLU A 309 -4.87 -1.03 20.46
C GLU A 309 -4.33 -1.49 19.09
N ASP A 310 -3.14 -2.07 19.07
CA ASP A 310 -2.54 -2.64 17.86
C ASP A 310 -3.36 -3.85 17.38
N ALA A 311 -3.77 -4.72 18.30
CA ALA A 311 -4.66 -5.84 18.00
C ALA A 311 -6.04 -5.37 17.51
N CYS A 312 -6.58 -4.27 18.05
CA CYS A 312 -7.83 -3.67 17.56
C CYS A 312 -7.70 -3.21 16.11
N LEU A 313 -6.61 -2.51 15.78
CA LEU A 313 -6.37 -2.02 14.43
C LEU A 313 -6.13 -3.18 13.45
N ALA A 314 -5.37 -4.19 13.86
CA ALA A 314 -5.18 -5.41 13.08
C ALA A 314 -6.51 -6.13 12.80
N MET A 315 -7.37 -6.29 13.81
CA MET A 315 -8.69 -6.91 13.66
C MET A 315 -9.62 -6.08 12.76
N TYR A 316 -9.59 -4.75 12.89
CA TYR A 316 -10.31 -3.84 11.99
C TYR A 316 -9.95 -4.09 10.52
N HIS A 317 -8.65 -4.08 10.20
CA HIS A 317 -8.20 -4.29 8.84
C HIS A 317 -8.46 -5.72 8.37
N ARG A 318 -8.31 -6.73 9.24
CA ARG A 318 -8.56 -8.13 8.87
C ARG A 318 -10.02 -8.37 8.48
N ILE A 319 -10.98 -7.82 9.24
CA ILE A 319 -12.41 -7.91 8.90
C ILE A 319 -12.71 -7.10 7.64
N ARG A 320 -12.19 -5.87 7.52
CA ARG A 320 -12.40 -5.02 6.34
C ARG A 320 -11.89 -5.71 5.06
N THR A 321 -10.67 -6.25 5.08
CA THR A 321 -10.09 -7.00 3.96
C THR A 321 -10.91 -8.24 3.62
N ALA A 322 -11.27 -9.06 4.61
CA ALA A 322 -12.13 -10.22 4.39
C ALA A 322 -13.48 -9.82 3.74
N SER A 323 -14.04 -8.68 4.13
CA SER A 323 -15.31 -8.19 3.59
C SER A 323 -15.20 -7.80 2.12
N PHE A 324 -14.11 -7.13 1.69
CA PHE A 324 -13.88 -6.85 0.26
C PHE A 324 -13.53 -8.10 -0.53
N LEU A 325 -12.72 -9.01 0.02
CA LEU A 325 -12.43 -10.29 -0.61
C LEU A 325 -13.72 -11.09 -0.84
N LYS A 326 -14.63 -11.12 0.13
CA LYS A 326 -15.93 -11.77 0.00
C LYS A 326 -16.76 -11.19 -1.16
N GLN A 327 -16.80 -9.87 -1.30
CA GLN A 327 -17.52 -9.23 -2.41
C GLN A 327 -16.95 -9.66 -3.78
N VAL A 328 -15.62 -9.70 -3.91
CA VAL A 328 -14.96 -10.17 -5.13
C VAL A 328 -15.20 -11.66 -5.36
N MET A 329 -15.15 -12.48 -4.31
CA MET A 329 -15.44 -13.92 -4.42
C MET A 329 -16.88 -14.19 -4.86
N ASP A 330 -17.84 -13.41 -4.37
CA ASP A 330 -19.25 -13.52 -4.77
C ASP A 330 -19.46 -13.10 -6.23
N GLU A 331 -18.72 -12.09 -6.68
CA GLU A 331 -18.76 -11.63 -8.07
C GLU A 331 -18.13 -12.64 -9.03
N LEU A 332 -16.96 -13.17 -8.68
CA LEU A 332 -16.19 -14.07 -9.55
C LEU A 332 -16.72 -15.52 -9.54
N GLY A 333 -17.32 -15.95 -8.43
CA GLY A 333 -17.70 -17.34 -8.19
C GLY A 333 -16.54 -18.20 -7.67
N SER A 334 -16.88 -19.30 -6.99
CA SER A 334 -15.91 -20.16 -6.31
C SER A 334 -14.89 -20.79 -7.26
N GLU A 335 -15.32 -21.23 -8.46
CA GLU A 335 -14.44 -21.86 -9.45
C GLU A 335 -13.32 -20.92 -9.91
N ALA A 336 -13.66 -19.65 -10.22
CA ALA A 336 -12.65 -18.67 -10.62
C ALA A 336 -11.69 -18.33 -9.47
N CYS A 337 -12.18 -18.29 -8.23
CA CYS A 337 -11.33 -18.08 -7.06
C CYS A 337 -10.38 -19.25 -6.79
N GLU A 338 -10.83 -20.48 -6.97
CA GLU A 338 -9.99 -21.68 -6.86
C GLU A 338 -8.89 -21.69 -7.92
N GLN A 339 -9.24 -21.39 -9.18
CA GLN A 339 -8.25 -21.27 -10.28
C GLN A 339 -7.23 -20.16 -10.02
N LEU A 340 -7.67 -19.01 -9.49
CA LEU A 340 -6.78 -17.93 -9.09
C LEU A 340 -5.82 -18.34 -7.98
N ASP A 341 -6.29 -19.06 -6.96
CA ASP A 341 -5.42 -19.49 -5.86
C ASP A 341 -4.47 -20.62 -6.27
N GLU A 342 -4.91 -21.53 -7.14
CA GLU A 342 -4.01 -22.54 -7.72
C GLU A 342 -2.90 -21.89 -8.55
N GLN A 343 -3.25 -20.91 -9.39
CA GLN A 343 -2.29 -20.28 -10.31
C GLN A 343 -1.37 -19.26 -9.63
N PHE A 344 -1.87 -18.50 -8.67
CA PHE A 344 -1.16 -17.36 -8.08
C PHE A 344 -0.96 -17.45 -6.57
N SER A 345 -1.61 -18.39 -5.90
CA SER A 345 -1.64 -18.51 -4.43
C SER A 345 -2.01 -17.19 -3.74
N ILE A 346 -2.86 -16.38 -4.38
CA ILE A 346 -3.10 -14.99 -3.97
C ILE A 346 -3.76 -14.90 -2.59
N PHE A 347 -4.68 -15.81 -2.26
CA PHE A 347 -5.35 -15.79 -0.95
C PHE A 347 -4.39 -16.31 0.12
N LYS A 348 -3.75 -17.45 -0.14
CA LYS A 348 -2.77 -18.05 0.78
C LYS A 348 -1.60 -17.10 1.07
N ALA A 349 -1.04 -16.46 0.04
CA ALA A 349 0.05 -15.51 0.18
C ALA A 349 -0.36 -14.24 0.95
N SER A 350 -1.63 -13.84 0.86
CA SER A 350 -2.19 -12.73 1.63
C SER A 350 -2.55 -13.08 3.09
N GLY A 351 -2.41 -14.36 3.49
CA GLY A 351 -2.73 -14.82 4.84
C GLY A 351 -4.22 -14.96 5.13
N PHE A 352 -5.04 -15.16 4.08
CA PHE A 352 -6.47 -15.43 4.19
C PHE A 352 -6.81 -16.81 3.62
N SER A 353 -7.59 -17.59 4.37
CA SER A 353 -8.26 -18.79 3.83
C SER A 353 -9.68 -18.47 3.37
N PHE A 354 -10.25 -19.28 2.48
CA PHE A 354 -11.66 -19.11 2.08
C PHE A 354 -12.62 -19.20 3.26
N GLN A 355 -12.39 -20.13 4.19
CA GLN A 355 -13.21 -20.26 5.40
C GLN A 355 -13.14 -18.98 6.25
N GLU A 356 -11.94 -18.47 6.50
CA GLU A 356 -11.75 -17.26 7.27
C GLU A 356 -12.44 -16.04 6.62
N ILE A 357 -12.37 -15.92 5.29
CA ILE A 357 -13.06 -14.86 4.56
C ILE A 357 -14.58 -14.93 4.82
N GLN A 358 -15.18 -16.13 4.79
CA GLN A 358 -16.60 -16.33 5.09
C GLN A 358 -16.96 -15.97 6.53
N GLU A 359 -16.15 -16.42 7.49
CA GLU A 359 -16.37 -16.18 8.93
C GLU A 359 -16.26 -14.68 9.26
N LEU A 360 -15.18 -14.02 8.83
CA LEU A 360 -14.93 -12.61 9.14
C LEU A 360 -15.87 -11.68 8.37
N SER A 361 -16.22 -11.98 7.12
CA SER A 361 -17.15 -11.15 6.35
C SER A 361 -18.59 -11.23 6.87
N SER A 362 -18.93 -12.30 7.59
CA SER A 362 -20.21 -12.46 8.30
C SER A 362 -20.27 -11.67 9.62
N ASN A 363 -19.18 -11.04 10.04
CA ASN A 363 -19.15 -10.19 11.23
C ASN A 363 -20.14 -9.02 11.08
N ARG A 364 -20.90 -8.71 12.14
CA ARG A 364 -21.92 -7.63 12.12
C ARG A 364 -21.34 -6.26 11.73
N LEU A 365 -20.05 -6.04 11.97
CA LEU A 365 -19.34 -4.81 11.62
C LEU A 365 -18.97 -4.73 10.13
N SER A 366 -18.89 -5.85 9.40
CA SER A 366 -18.48 -5.93 7.99
C SER A 366 -19.19 -4.90 7.09
N SER A 367 -20.51 -4.82 7.20
CA SER A 367 -21.34 -3.87 6.43
C SER A 367 -21.02 -2.40 6.71
N ILE A 368 -20.59 -2.08 7.93
CA ILE A 368 -20.24 -0.72 8.35
C ILE A 368 -18.84 -0.38 7.87
N LEU A 369 -17.92 -1.33 7.99
CA LEU A 369 -16.51 -1.18 7.59
C LEU A 369 -16.36 -1.00 6.07
N THR A 370 -17.27 -1.58 5.28
CA THR A 370 -17.26 -1.48 3.81
C THR A 370 -18.23 -0.43 3.25
N HIS A 371 -18.91 0.32 4.12
CA HIS A 371 -19.99 1.23 3.70
C HIS A 371 -19.51 2.24 2.63
N GLY A 372 -20.19 2.26 1.49
CA GLY A 372 -19.94 3.23 0.42
C GLY A 372 -18.69 2.98 -0.41
N SER A 373 -17.97 1.87 -0.16
CA SER A 373 -16.84 1.43 -0.98
C SER A 373 -17.27 0.22 -1.81
N LYS A 374 -16.97 0.23 -3.10
CA LYS A 374 -17.11 -0.93 -3.99
C LYS A 374 -15.74 -1.23 -4.58
N VAL A 375 -15.45 -2.52 -4.76
CA VAL A 375 -14.32 -2.94 -5.60
C VAL A 375 -14.80 -2.76 -7.03
N GLU A 376 -14.28 -1.74 -7.73
CA GLU A 376 -14.55 -1.47 -9.14
C GLU A 376 -13.55 -2.22 -10.04
#